data_AF-A0A7V9VJ41-F1
#
_entry.id   AF-A0A7V9VJ41-F1
#
_cell.length_a   1.000
_cell.length_b   1.000
_cell.length_c   1.000
_cell.angle_alpha   90.00
_cell.angle_beta   90.00
_cell.angle_gamma   90.00
#
_symmetry.space_group_name_H-M   'P 1'
#
loop_
_entity.id
_entity.type
_entity.pdbx_description
1 polymer ?
#
loop_
_entity_poly.entity_id
_entity_poly.type
_entity_poly.pdbx_seq_one_letter_code
_entity_poly.pdbx_strand_id
1 'polypeptide(L)' 'MDAGWTEDGVRHWRRALDMDPENLVIRKQIWAARFPEKFHPVIDWDWQKTQLEQERAEEVARDVCGPDGCPLPPMG' A
#
# COMPACT_ATOMS: atom_id res chain seq x y z
N MET A 1 -5.26 26.43 -5.58
CA MET A 1 -5.45 25.17 -6.33
C MET A 1 -4.82 24.10 -5.48
N ASP A 2 -5.55 23.40 -4.61
CA ASP A 2 -4.95 22.28 -3.83
C ASP A 2 -6.07 21.44 -3.20
N ALA A 3 -6.53 20.43 -3.93
CA ALA A 3 -7.34 19.34 -3.39
C ALA A 3 -7.22 18.15 -4.36
N GLY A 4 -5.99 17.65 -4.56
CA GLY A 4 -5.75 16.60 -5.55
C GLY A 4 -6.48 15.29 -5.23
N TRP A 5 -6.71 15.01 -3.94
CA TRP A 5 -7.33 13.76 -3.51
C TRP A 5 -8.26 14.04 -2.32
N THR A 6 -9.56 13.83 -2.49
CA THR A 6 -10.50 13.89 -1.37
C THR A 6 -10.31 12.66 -0.49
N GLU A 7 -10.65 12.75 0.80
CA GLU A 7 -10.68 11.59 1.71
C GLU A 7 -11.55 10.45 1.14
N ASP A 8 -12.58 10.79 0.35
CA ASP A 8 -13.37 9.83 -0.41
C ASP A 8 -12.55 9.04 -1.43
N GLY A 9 -11.66 9.69 -2.19
CA GLY A 9 -10.78 9.02 -3.15
C GLY A 9 -9.85 8.01 -2.47
N VAL A 10 -9.21 8.44 -1.38
CA VAL A 10 -8.33 7.57 -0.58
C VAL A 10 -9.10 6.37 0.00
N ARG A 11 -10.35 6.57 0.42
CA ARG A 11 -11.19 5.48 0.93
C ARG A 11 -11.49 4.42 -0.13
N HIS A 12 -11.83 4.83 -1.36
CA HIS A 12 -12.11 3.87 -2.43
C HIS A 12 -10.86 3.05 -2.80
N TRP A 13 -9.70 3.70 -2.85
CA TRP A 13 -8.43 3.02 -3.08
C TRP A 13 -8.07 2.04 -1.98
N ARG A 14 -8.27 2.40 -0.70
CA ARG A 14 -8.05 1.45 0.41
C ARG A 14 -8.93 0.20 0.26
N ARG A 15 -10.19 0.37 -0.13
CA ARG A 15 -11.08 -0.77 -0.39
C ARG A 15 -10.61 -1.62 -1.57
N ALA A 16 -10.08 -1.01 -2.62
CA ALA A 16 -9.54 -1.76 -3.75
C ALA A 16 -8.25 -2.51 -3.38
N LEU A 17 -7.39 -1.91 -2.55
CA LEU A 17 -6.17 -2.55 -2.05
C LEU A 17 -6.47 -3.72 -1.10
N ASP A 18 -7.57 -3.66 -0.34
CA ASP A 18 -8.03 -4.81 0.47
C ASP A 18 -8.45 -6.01 -0.40
N MET A 19 -8.97 -5.76 -1.62
CA MET A 19 -9.32 -6.81 -2.58
C MET A 19 -8.12 -7.33 -3.37
N ASP A 20 -7.15 -6.47 -3.66
CA ASP A 20 -5.94 -6.78 -4.40
C ASP A 20 -4.73 -6.13 -3.70
N PRO A 21 -4.22 -6.74 -2.61
CA PRO A 21 -3.16 -6.16 -1.80
C PRO A 21 -1.78 -6.21 -2.49
N GLU A 22 -1.70 -6.83 -3.66
CA GLU A 22 -0.50 -6.82 -4.52
C GLU A 22 -0.52 -5.66 -5.54
N ASN A 23 -1.61 -4.88 -5.57
CA ASN A 23 -1.75 -3.75 -6.48
C ASN A 23 -0.84 -2.56 -6.11
N LEU A 24 0.39 -2.57 -6.63
CA LEU A 24 1.37 -1.52 -6.38
C LEU A 24 0.95 -0.14 -6.93
N VAL A 25 0.09 -0.08 -7.94
CA VAL A 25 -0.39 1.20 -8.49
C VAL A 25 -1.28 1.89 -7.47
N ILE A 26 -2.31 1.20 -6.97
CA ILE A 26 -3.25 1.77 -5.99
C ILE A 26 -2.52 2.11 -4.68
N ARG A 27 -1.63 1.22 -4.22
CA ARG A 27 -0.79 1.46 -3.04
C ARG A 27 0.02 2.76 -3.17
N LYS A 28 0.72 2.95 -4.31
CA LYS A 28 1.51 4.15 -4.55
C LYS A 28 0.66 5.42 -4.65
N GLN A 29 -0.57 5.35 -5.16
CA GLN A 29 -1.46 6.50 -5.19
C GLN A 29 -1.92 6.92 -3.79
N ILE A 30 -2.21 5.96 -2.90
CA ILE A 30 -2.49 6.24 -1.48
C ILE A 30 -1.28 6.88 -0.82
N TRP A 31 -0.07 6.34 -1.07
CA TRP A 31 1.17 6.87 -0.53
C TRP A 31 1.45 8.30 -1.00
N ALA A 32 1.32 8.58 -2.30
CA ALA A 32 1.52 9.92 -2.84
C ALA A 32 0.51 10.93 -2.30
N ALA A 33 -0.73 10.50 -2.02
CA ALA A 33 -1.75 11.34 -1.41
C ALA A 33 -1.47 11.64 0.07
N ARG A 34 -0.84 10.71 0.82
CA ARG A 34 -0.57 10.85 2.26
C ARG A 34 0.81 11.42 2.59
N PHE A 35 1.80 11.15 1.74
CA PHE A 35 3.21 11.47 1.92
C PHE A 35 3.80 12.07 0.62
N PRO A 36 3.29 13.21 0.13
CA PRO A 36 3.76 13.81 -1.12
C PRO A 36 5.27 14.11 -1.12
N GLU A 37 5.85 14.37 0.05
CA GLU A 37 7.29 14.60 0.24
C GLU A 37 8.16 13.38 -0.10
N LYS A 38 7.57 12.18 -0.15
CA LYS A 38 8.25 10.94 -0.55
C LYS A 38 8.26 10.70 -2.06
N PHE A 39 7.54 11.53 -2.82
CA PHE A 39 7.37 11.39 -4.27
C PHE A 39 7.91 12.59 -5.06
N HIS A 40 8.05 13.75 -4.43
CA HIS A 40 8.54 14.97 -5.08
C HIS A 40 9.57 15.72 -4.23
N PRO A 41 10.61 16.32 -4.85
CA PRO A 41 10.92 16.29 -6.28
C PRO A 41 11.56 14.99 -6.77
N VAL A 42 12.08 14.18 -5.84
CA VAL A 42 12.71 12.88 -6.12
C VAL A 42 11.99 11.81 -5.31
N ILE A 43 11.79 10.65 -5.93
CA ILE A 43 11.14 9.51 -5.28
C ILE A 43 12.09 8.88 -4.26
N ASP A 44 11.62 8.73 -3.03
CA ASP A 44 12.32 8.02 -1.95
C ASP A 44 12.07 6.50 -2.06
N TRP A 45 12.94 5.82 -2.81
CA TRP A 45 12.83 4.38 -3.06
C TRP A 45 13.08 3.51 -1.83
N ASP A 46 13.96 3.94 -0.93
CA ASP A 46 14.25 3.22 0.31
C ASP A 46 13.06 3.26 1.26
N TRP A 47 12.39 4.42 1.34
CA TRP A 47 11.12 4.52 2.05
C TRP A 47 10.03 3.65 1.43
N GLN A 48 9.87 3.64 0.09
CA GLN A 48 8.85 2.78 -0.55
C GLN A 48 9.05 1.29 -0.26
N LYS A 49 10.30 0.80 -0.24
CA LYS A 49 10.60 -0.59 0.12
C LYS A 49 10.24 -0.88 1.57
N THR A 50 10.71 -0.03 2.48
CA THR A 50 10.44 -0.15 3.92
C THR A 50 8.93 -0.12 4.20
N GLN A 51 8.21 0.78 3.55
CA GLN A 51 6.76 0.93 3.69
C GLN A 51 6.02 -0.30 3.16
N LEU A 52 6.44 -0.85 2.01
CA LEU A 52 5.88 -2.08 1.45
C LEU A 52 6.07 -3.27 2.38
N GLU A 53 7.28 -3.44 2.93
CA GLU A 53 7.61 -4.56 3.83
C GLU A 53 6.77 -4.51 5.11
N GLN A 54 6.61 -3.32 5.70
CA GLN A 54 5.76 -3.11 6.87
C GLN A 54 4.29 -3.44 6.56
N GLU A 55 3.73 -2.84 5.50
CA GLU A 55 2.34 -3.08 5.11
C GLU A 55 2.08 -4.55 4.79
N ARG A 56 3.00 -5.23 4.09
CA ARG A 56 2.88 -6.67 3.82
C ARG A 56 2.94 -7.52 5.08
N ALA A 57 3.79 -7.19 6.04
CA ALA A 57 3.84 -7.91 7.30
C ALA A 57 2.52 -7.75 8.09
N GLU A 58 1.95 -6.54 8.10
CA GLU A 58 0.66 -6.25 8.73
C GLU A 58 -0.51 -6.96 8.01
N GLU A 59 -0.50 -6.98 6.68
CA GLU A 59 -1.50 -7.68 5.86
C GLU A 59 -1.47 -9.19 6.10
N VAL A 60 -0.29 -9.81 6.12
CA VAL A 60 -0.13 -11.23 6.45
C VAL A 60 -0.59 -11.53 7.87
N ALA A 61 -0.25 -10.68 8.85
CA ALA A 61 -0.71 -10.84 10.23
C ALA A 61 -2.24 -10.76 10.37
N ARG A 62 -2.92 -10.13 9.39
CA ARG A 62 -4.38 -9.98 9.33
C ARG A 62 -5.06 -10.98 8.39
N ASP A 63 -4.33 -11.94 7.83
CA ASP A 63 -4.84 -12.89 6.83
C ASP A 63 -5.40 -12.19 5.57
N VAL A 64 -4.86 -11.00 5.25
CA VAL A 64 -5.17 -10.25 4.03
C VAL A 64 -4.07 -10.55 3.02
N CYS A 65 -4.37 -11.46 2.09
CA CYS A 65 -3.41 -11.93 1.10
C CYS A 65 -3.92 -11.70 -0.33
N GLY A 66 -2.99 -11.67 -1.28
CA GLY A 66 -3.31 -11.58 -2.70
C GLY A 66 -3.84 -12.91 -3.25
N PRO A 67 -4.10 -12.98 -4.57
CA PRO A 67 -4.62 -14.19 -5.22
C PRO A 67 -3.76 -15.45 -5.01
N ASP A 68 -2.46 -15.30 -4.75
CA ASP A 68 -1.54 -16.41 -4.46
C ASP A 68 -1.64 -16.93 -3.01
N GLY A 69 -2.48 -16.31 -2.17
CA GLY A 69 -2.73 -16.72 -0.80
C GLY A 69 -1.68 -16.24 0.21
N CYS A 70 -1.95 -16.47 1.49
CA CYS A 70 -1.05 -16.09 2.57
C CYS A 70 0.12 -17.09 2.64
N PRO A 71 1.36 -16.63 2.91
CA PRO A 71 2.48 -17.53 3.10
C PRO A 71 2.17 -18.46 4.27
N LEU A 72 2.19 -19.77 4.00
CA LEU A 72 1.98 -20.78 5.04
C LEU A 72 3.11 -20.69 6.07
N PRO A 73 2.81 -20.79 7.38
CA PRO A 73 3.87 -20.88 8.38
C PRO A 73 4.74 -22.13 8.09
N PRO A 74 6.04 -22.10 8.42
CA PRO A 74 6.90 -23.26 8.21
C PRO A 74 6.32 -24.46 8.97
N MET A 75 6.05 -25.54 8.24
CA MET A 75 5.72 -26.83 8.84
C MET A 75 6.97 -27.27 9.60
N GLY A 76 6.88 -27.31 10.93
CA GLY A 76 7.97 -27.69 11.84
C GLY A 76 8.42 -29.13 11.68
#